data_AF-A0A915B1D5-F1
#
_entry.id   AF-A0A915B1D5-F1
#
_cell.length_a   1.000
_cell.length_b   1.000
_cell.length_c   1.000
_cell.angle_alpha   90.00
_cell.angle_beta   90.00
_cell.angle_gamma   90.00
#
_symmetry.space_group_name_H-M   'P 1'
#
loop_
_entity.id
_entity.type
_entity.pdbx_description
1 polymer ?
#
loop_
_entity_poly.entity_id
_entity_poly.type
_entity_poly.pdbx_seq_one_letter_code
_entity_poly.pdbx_strand_id
1 'polypeptide(L)'
;LLPMAMSLVIFEGVISMECFQCDSISDPRCTDEYAPTFRQPCPALTLGDFSNKNAIACRKVEQFTNGLTSIVRECAYSGQNWAGHRVGTDDDSLLLYQCNDRDACNDSVVHLPISALLLIAVAFCLILYKL
;
A
#
# COMPACT_ATOMS: atom_id res chain seq x y z
N LEU A 1 -13.83 24.60 50.64
CA LEU A 1 -13.57 23.30 49.98
C LEU A 1 -14.19 23.36 48.58
N LEU A 2 -13.48 23.91 47.60
CA LEU A 2 -13.90 23.90 46.19
C LEU A 2 -13.29 22.65 45.53
N PRO A 3 -14.05 21.80 44.82
CA PRO A 3 -13.44 20.70 44.08
C PRO A 3 -12.74 21.29 42.85
N MET A 4 -11.41 21.11 42.78
CA MET A 4 -10.66 21.40 41.57
C MET A 4 -11.10 20.41 40.49
N ALA A 5 -11.90 20.87 39.54
CA ALA A 5 -12.25 20.10 38.35
C ALA A 5 -10.99 19.92 37.51
N MET A 6 -10.51 18.68 37.41
CA MET A 6 -9.39 18.31 36.55
C MET A 6 -9.96 18.09 35.14
N SER A 7 -9.85 19.11 34.29
CA SER A 7 -10.28 19.04 32.90
C SER A 7 -9.38 18.07 32.10
N LEU A 8 -9.98 17.02 31.55
CA LEU A 8 -9.32 16.07 30.66
C LEU A 8 -9.13 16.75 29.29
N VAL A 9 -7.89 17.04 28.91
CA VAL A 9 -7.57 17.56 27.57
C VAL A 9 -7.43 16.38 26.64
N ILE A 10 -8.41 16.19 25.74
CA ILE A 10 -8.34 15.20 24.67
C ILE A 10 -7.59 15.84 23.51
N PHE A 11 -6.36 15.38 23.23
CA PHE A 11 -5.66 15.73 22.00
C PHE A 11 -6.19 14.85 20.87
N GLU A 12 -7.01 15.43 19.99
CA GLU A 12 -7.35 14.79 18.72
C GLU A 12 -6.11 14.80 17.82
N GLY A 13 -5.33 13.72 17.87
CA GLY A 13 -4.26 13.48 16.92
C GLY A 13 -4.86 13.24 15.53
N VAL A 14 -4.38 13.96 14.52
CA VAL A 14 -4.74 13.67 13.13
C VAL A 14 -4.01 12.39 12.74
N ILE A 15 -4.75 11.28 12.68
CA ILE A 15 -4.21 10.01 12.16
C ILE A 15 -4.16 10.15 10.63
N SER A 16 -2.95 10.27 10.09
CA SER A 16 -2.74 10.25 8.64
C SER A 16 -2.41 8.83 8.18
N MET A 17 -3.02 8.40 7.08
CA MET A 17 -2.69 7.12 6.42
C MET A 17 -1.19 7.07 6.11
N GLU A 18 -0.58 5.91 6.32
CA GLU A 18 0.82 5.68 5.92
C GLU A 18 0.88 4.76 4.71
N CYS A 19 1.78 5.04 3.78
CA CYS A 19 2.02 4.19 2.60
C CYS A 19 3.52 3.99 2.41
N PHE A 20 3.90 2.94 1.69
CA PHE A 20 5.24 2.90 1.11
C PHE A 20 5.33 3.97 0.01
N GLN A 21 6.37 4.79 0.06
CA GLN A 21 6.63 5.88 -0.86
C GLN A 21 8.07 5.73 -1.39
N CYS A 22 8.22 5.28 -2.64
CA CYS A 22 9.51 5.03 -3.26
C CYS A 22 9.43 4.90 -4.80
N ASP A 23 10.58 5.04 -5.46
CA ASP A 23 10.76 4.81 -6.90
C ASP A 23 12.00 3.94 -7.14
N SER A 24 11.81 2.78 -7.77
CA SER A 24 12.85 1.80 -8.11
C SER A 24 13.95 2.33 -9.04
N ILE A 25 13.68 3.38 -9.83
CA ILE A 25 14.69 4.01 -10.68
C ILE A 25 15.71 4.75 -9.80
N SER A 26 15.23 5.42 -8.76
CA SER A 26 16.07 6.18 -7.83
C SER A 26 16.70 5.31 -6.74
N ASP A 27 15.98 4.29 -6.27
CA ASP A 27 16.43 3.37 -5.24
C ASP A 27 15.97 1.93 -5.57
N PRO A 28 16.88 1.05 -6.04
CA PRO A 28 16.51 -0.28 -6.51
C PRO A 28 15.89 -1.16 -5.43
N ARG A 29 16.10 -0.84 -4.14
CA ARG A 29 15.46 -1.53 -3.01
C ARG A 29 13.94 -1.43 -3.06
N CYS A 30 13.39 -0.39 -3.70
CA CYS A 30 11.96 -0.26 -3.89
C CYS A 30 11.35 -1.45 -4.66
N THR A 31 12.12 -2.24 -5.43
CA THR A 31 11.56 -3.38 -6.16
C THR A 31 11.00 -4.45 -5.20
N ASP A 32 11.85 -4.91 -4.27
CA ASP A 32 11.60 -6.09 -3.44
C ASP A 32 11.59 -5.79 -1.94
N GLU A 33 12.25 -4.71 -1.49
CA GLU A 33 12.41 -4.39 -0.07
C GLU A 33 11.37 -3.38 0.40
N TYR A 34 10.62 -3.76 1.42
CA TYR A 34 9.81 -2.85 2.24
C TYR A 34 10.66 -2.23 3.33
N ALA A 35 11.77 -1.59 2.95
CA ALA A 35 12.61 -0.90 3.92
C ALA A 35 11.69 0.00 4.76
N PRO A 36 11.70 -0.11 6.11
CA PRO A 36 10.82 0.70 6.96
C PRO A 36 10.94 2.20 6.69
N THR A 37 12.08 2.63 6.14
CA THR A 37 12.34 4.00 5.69
C THR A 37 11.44 4.50 4.57
N PHE A 38 10.88 3.61 3.75
CA PHE A 38 9.93 3.98 2.69
C PHE A 38 8.50 4.14 3.22
N ARG A 39 8.19 3.61 4.41
CA ARG A 39 6.87 3.82 5.02
C ARG A 39 6.84 5.24 5.59
N GLN A 40 5.97 6.06 5.04
CA GLN A 40 5.85 7.46 5.41
C GLN A 40 4.38 7.87 5.47
N PRO A 41 4.02 8.82 6.36
CA PRO A 41 2.68 9.37 6.39
C PRO A 41 2.37 10.09 5.08
N CYS A 42 1.13 9.96 4.62
CA CYS A 42 0.65 10.65 3.44
C CYS A 42 0.35 12.12 3.78
N PRO A 43 1.06 13.09 3.19
CA PRO A 43 0.76 14.50 3.43
C PRO A 43 -0.55 14.88 2.73
N ALA A 44 -1.24 15.91 3.23
CA ALA A 44 -2.26 16.55 2.40
C ALA A 44 -1.58 17.27 1.22
N LEU A 45 -2.16 17.16 0.02
CA LEU A 45 -1.59 17.84 -1.14
C LEU A 45 -1.75 19.35 -1.01
N THR A 46 -0.73 20.11 -1.40
CA THR A 46 -0.77 21.58 -1.36
C THR A 46 -1.18 22.19 -2.71
N LEU A 47 -1.02 21.45 -3.81
CA LEU A 47 -1.34 21.91 -5.17
C LEU A 47 -2.12 20.85 -5.97
N GLY A 48 -2.69 21.29 -7.10
CA GLY A 48 -3.44 20.44 -8.05
C GLY A 48 -4.92 20.28 -7.69
N ASP A 49 -5.63 19.48 -8.50
CA ASP A 49 -7.08 19.25 -8.38
C ASP A 49 -7.50 18.59 -7.05
N PHE A 50 -6.53 18.03 -6.34
CA PHE A 50 -6.70 17.38 -5.04
C PHE A 50 -6.05 18.17 -3.89
N SER A 51 -5.75 19.46 -4.09
CA SER A 51 -5.24 20.34 -3.03
C SER A 51 -6.15 20.32 -1.78
N ASN A 52 -5.53 20.27 -0.61
CA ASN A 52 -6.12 20.14 0.72
C ASN A 52 -6.90 18.84 0.97
N LYS A 53 -6.76 17.82 0.11
CA LYS A 53 -7.33 16.50 0.36
C LYS A 53 -6.31 15.56 1.00
N ASN A 54 -6.80 14.75 1.93
CA ASN A 54 -6.05 13.64 2.49
C ASN A 54 -6.00 12.47 1.51
N ALA A 55 -4.96 11.64 1.62
CA ALA A 55 -4.90 10.40 0.87
C ALA A 55 -6.07 9.48 1.27
N ILE A 56 -6.61 8.78 0.29
CA ILE A 56 -7.74 7.85 0.44
C ILE A 56 -7.32 6.38 0.31
N ALA A 57 -6.11 6.14 -0.17
CA ALA A 57 -5.57 4.81 -0.48
C ALA A 57 -4.04 4.87 -0.65
N CYS A 58 -3.41 3.71 -0.65
CA CYS A 58 -2.04 3.53 -1.15
C CYS A 58 -2.07 2.99 -2.59
N ARG A 59 -1.07 3.34 -3.39
CA ARG A 59 -0.94 2.89 -4.78
C ARG A 59 0.44 2.29 -5.05
N LYS A 60 0.45 1.25 -5.89
CA LYS A 60 1.64 0.71 -6.54
C LYS A 60 1.43 0.78 -8.04
N VAL A 61 2.41 1.30 -8.76
CA VAL A 61 2.42 1.38 -10.22
C VAL A 61 3.63 0.59 -10.71
N GLU A 62 3.39 -0.43 -11.52
CA GLU A 62 4.45 -1.10 -12.27
C GLU A 62 4.43 -0.52 -13.69
N GLN A 63 5.53 0.09 -14.11
CA GLN A 63 5.65 0.71 -15.42
C GLN A 63 6.55 -0.17 -16.27
N PHE A 64 6.07 -0.56 -17.43
CA PHE A 64 6.85 -1.25 -18.44
C PHE A 64 7.13 -0.29 -19.59
N THR A 65 8.40 -0.08 -19.90
CA THR A 65 8.84 0.82 -20.98
C THR A 65 10.10 0.24 -21.61
N ASN A 66 10.07 0.03 -22.92
CA ASN A 66 11.24 -0.41 -23.70
C ASN A 66 11.93 -1.68 -23.13
N GLY A 67 11.14 -2.66 -22.67
CA GLY A 67 11.64 -3.91 -22.11
C GLY A 67 12.05 -3.88 -20.63
N LEU A 68 11.93 -2.73 -19.96
CA LEU A 68 12.29 -2.56 -18.56
C LEU A 68 11.07 -2.29 -17.70
N THR A 69 11.06 -2.85 -16.49
CA THR A 69 10.01 -2.61 -15.49
C THR A 69 10.55 -1.71 -14.38
N SER A 70 9.86 -0.62 -14.08
CA SER A 70 10.04 0.18 -12.87
C SER A 70 8.82 0.09 -11.97
N ILE A 71 9.02 0.31 -10.67
CA ILE A 71 8.00 0.34 -9.65
C ILE A 71 8.01 1.68 -8.95
N VAL A 72 6.82 2.29 -8.86
CA VAL A 72 6.56 3.47 -8.03
C VAL A 72 5.50 3.11 -7.01
N ARG A 73 5.74 3.48 -5.75
CA ARG A 73 4.78 3.39 -4.66
C ARG A 73 4.51 4.79 -4.12
N GLU A 74 3.25 5.12 -3.92
CA GLU A 74 2.82 6.46 -3.54
C GLU A 74 1.48 6.44 -2.79
N CYS A 75 1.14 7.57 -2.18
CA CYS A 75 -0.20 7.84 -1.66
C CYS A 75 -1.17 8.18 -2.81
N ALA A 76 -2.40 7.69 -2.73
CA ALA A 76 -3.45 7.98 -3.71
C ALA A 76 -4.53 8.89 -3.10
N TYR A 77 -4.86 9.95 -3.84
CA TYR A 77 -5.86 10.96 -3.45
C TYR A 77 -7.14 10.87 -4.29
N SER A 78 -7.19 9.88 -5.18
CA SER A 78 -8.26 9.67 -6.15
C SER A 78 -8.22 8.25 -6.70
N GLY A 79 -9.18 7.91 -7.55
CA GLY A 79 -9.26 6.59 -8.17
C GLY A 79 -10.05 5.59 -7.33
N GLN A 80 -10.02 4.34 -7.77
CA GLN A 80 -10.71 3.22 -7.15
C GLN A 80 -9.69 2.14 -6.78
N ASN A 81 -10.08 1.19 -5.93
CA ASN A 81 -9.23 0.05 -5.63
C ASN A 81 -9.10 -0.82 -6.88
N TRP A 82 -7.85 -1.06 -7.28
CA TRP A 82 -7.51 -1.92 -8.40
C TRP A 82 -6.59 -3.04 -7.93
N ALA A 83 -6.84 -4.24 -8.46
CA ALA A 83 -5.99 -5.40 -8.28
C ALA A 83 -5.30 -5.76 -9.60
N GLY A 84 -4.63 -4.77 -10.23
CA GLY A 84 -3.94 -4.94 -11.51
C GLY A 84 -4.77 -4.43 -12.70
N HIS A 85 -4.95 -3.11 -12.79
CA HIS A 85 -5.57 -2.47 -13.95
C HIS A 85 -4.49 -2.00 -14.92
N ARG A 86 -4.47 -2.56 -16.14
CA ARG A 86 -3.49 -2.20 -17.18
C ARG A 86 -3.97 -1.01 -18.02
N VAL A 87 -3.07 -0.05 -18.25
CA VAL A 87 -3.27 1.10 -19.13
C VAL A 87 -2.06 1.20 -20.07
N GLY A 88 -2.27 1.53 -21.34
CA GLY A 88 -1.20 1.69 -22.34
C GLY A 88 -1.20 0.60 -23.42
N THR A 89 -0.04 0.40 -24.03
CA THR A 89 0.20 -0.56 -25.12
C THR A 89 1.02 -1.77 -24.63
N ASP A 90 1.46 -2.62 -25.55
CA ASP A 90 2.32 -3.75 -25.20
C ASP A 90 3.75 -3.31 -24.86
N ASP A 91 4.27 -2.30 -25.56
CA ASP A 91 5.64 -1.79 -25.39
C ASP A 91 5.77 -0.78 -24.23
N ASP A 92 4.70 -0.02 -23.98
CA ASP A 92 4.63 1.00 -22.94
C ASP A 92 3.32 0.87 -22.16
N SER A 93 3.39 0.35 -20.93
CA SER A 93 2.20 0.18 -20.10
C SER A 93 2.41 0.43 -18.62
N LEU A 94 1.31 0.71 -17.94
CA LEU A 94 1.20 0.84 -16.50
C LEU A 94 0.28 -0.27 -15.99
N LEU A 95 0.71 -0.99 -14.96
CA LEU A 95 -0.14 -1.89 -14.19
C LEU A 95 -0.39 -1.25 -12.82
N LEU A 96 -1.65 -0.87 -12.59
CA LEU A 96 -2.08 -0.09 -11.45
C LEU A 96 -2.70 -0.97 -10.36
N TYR A 97 -2.20 -0.82 -9.15
CA TYR A 97 -2.76 -1.42 -7.93
C TYR A 97 -3.09 -0.32 -6.93
N GLN A 98 -4.25 -0.42 -6.28
CA GLN A 98 -4.67 0.55 -5.27
C GLN A 98 -5.49 -0.15 -4.19
N CYS A 99 -5.20 0.18 -2.92
CA CYS A 99 -5.77 -0.47 -1.75
C CYS A 99 -5.94 0.54 -0.60
N ASN A 100 -6.89 0.28 0.30
CA ASN A 100 -7.17 1.11 1.46
C ASN A 100 -7.64 0.29 2.67
N ASP A 101 -7.37 -1.01 2.68
CA ASP A 101 -7.75 -1.94 3.74
C ASP A 101 -6.90 -1.80 5.00
N ARG A 102 -5.66 -1.30 4.88
CA ARG A 102 -4.74 -1.01 5.99
C ARG A 102 -3.64 -0.04 5.57
N ASP A 103 -2.93 0.51 6.57
CA ASP A 103 -1.71 1.27 6.32
C ASP A 103 -0.66 0.42 5.59
N ALA A 104 -0.04 1.06 4.60
CA ALA A 104 1.00 0.52 3.74
C ALA A 104 0.61 -0.84 3.12
N CYS A 105 -0.63 -0.93 2.65
CA CYS A 105 -1.15 -2.08 1.91
C CYS A 105 -0.55 -2.21 0.49
N ASN A 106 0.16 -1.19 0.00
CA ASN A 106 0.82 -1.19 -1.31
C ASN A 106 2.19 -1.89 -1.30
N ASP A 107 2.41 -2.81 -0.38
CA ASP A 107 3.53 -3.74 -0.45
C ASP A 107 3.36 -4.72 -1.62
N SER A 108 4.38 -5.55 -1.88
CA SER A 108 4.38 -6.58 -2.93
C SER A 108 3.96 -7.95 -2.37
N VAL A 109 3.46 -8.02 -1.12
CA VAL A 109 3.10 -9.29 -0.52
C VAL A 109 1.70 -9.66 -0.97
N VAL A 110 1.62 -10.71 -1.79
CA VAL A 110 0.36 -11.44 -1.96
C VAL A 110 0.01 -12.03 -0.60
N HIS A 111 -0.91 -11.39 0.12
CA HIS A 111 -1.47 -11.96 1.34
C HIS A 111 -2.34 -13.14 0.96
N LEU A 112 -1.74 -14.34 0.92
CA LEU A 112 -2.51 -15.57 0.95
C LEU A 112 -3.30 -15.58 2.27
N PRO A 113 -4.63 -15.69 2.23
CA PRO A 113 -5.41 -15.75 3.44
C PRO A 113 -4.97 -16.98 4.25
N ILE A 114 -4.93 -16.86 5.58
CA ILE A 114 -4.51 -17.95 6.48
C ILE A 114 -5.32 -19.24 6.22
N SER A 115 -6.59 -19.10 5.80
CA SER A 115 -7.43 -20.22 5.38
C SER A 115 -6.86 -21.00 4.20
N ALA A 116 -6.26 -20.33 3.20
CA ALA A 116 -5.62 -20.99 2.07
C ALA A 116 -4.35 -21.76 2.51
N LEU A 117 -3.57 -21.18 3.44
CA LEU A 117 -2.40 -21.86 4.02
C LEU A 117 -2.80 -23.13 4.80
N LEU A 118 -3.90 -23.06 5.56
CA LEU A 118 -4.45 -24.22 6.27
C LEU A 118 -4.92 -25.32 5.31
N LEU A 119 -5.57 -24.97 4.21
CA LEU A 119 -6.00 -25.95 3.19
C LEU A 119 -4.81 -26.64 2.53
N ILE A 120 -3.74 -25.90 2.21
CA ILE A 120 -2.50 -26.47 1.66
C ILE A 120 -1.84 -27.40 2.68
N ALA A 121 -1.78 -27.00 3.95
CA ALA A 121 -1.21 -27.83 5.01
C ALA A 121 -2.02 -29.12 5.23
N VAL A 122 -3.36 -29.03 5.23
CA VAL A 122 -4.24 -30.21 5.34
C VAL A 122 -4.09 -31.11 4.11
N ALA A 123 -4.08 -30.56 2.90
CA ALA A 123 -3.87 -31.33 1.68
C ALA A 123 -2.50 -32.03 1.68
N PHE A 124 -1.45 -31.33 2.10
CA PHE A 124 -0.10 -31.89 2.25
C PHE A 124 -0.06 -33.00 3.30
N CYS A 125 -0.66 -32.80 4.47
CA CYS A 125 -0.83 -33.86 5.46
C CYS A 125 -1.60 -35.06 4.88
N LEU A 126 -2.72 -34.85 4.19
CA LEU A 126 -3.48 -35.95 3.60
C LEU A 126 -2.68 -36.74 2.55
N ILE A 127 -1.83 -36.06 1.78
CA ILE A 127 -0.88 -36.70 0.84
C ILE A 127 0.20 -37.49 1.58
N LEU A 128 0.71 -36.96 2.71
CA LEU A 128 1.69 -37.63 3.56
C LEU A 128 1.11 -38.77 4.42
N TYR A 129 -0.20 -38.78 4.67
CA TYR A 129 -0.90 -39.77 5.50
C TYR A 129 -1.74 -40.77 4.68
N LYS A 130 -1.76 -40.64 3.35
CA LYS A 130 -2.29 -41.55 2.32
C LYS A 130 -1.72 -41.09 0.97
N LEU A 131 -0.53 -41.46 0.51
CA LEU A 131 0.30 -42.69 0.62
C LEU A 131 0.74 -43.14 2.01
#